data_AF-A0A1F8LRF8-F1
#
_entry.id   AF-A0A1F8LRF8-F1
#
_cell.length_a   1.000
_cell.length_b   1.000
_cell.length_c   1.000
_cell.angle_alpha   90.00
_cell.angle_beta   90.00
_cell.angle_gamma   90.00
#
_symmetry.space_group_name_H-M   'P 1'
#
loop_
_entity.id
_entity.type
_entity.pdbx_description
1 polymer ?
#
loop_
_entity_poly.entity_id
_entity_poly.type
_entity_poly.pdbx_seq_one_letter_code
_entity_poly.pdbx_strand_id
1 'polypeptide(L)'
;MKETEHIPNQDKASTAALVKALSSSVDKERGNAAESLVRMSNAWVNFADTSTIKSLIDDLTNERELRRDRVRRLLSALNTKALPSLIKCLKSDNHKLKEESARVLGTIKNREAVEALIGALEDDIFDVRWLAGEGLISVGDAALEPVFSALTKRSDSTLIREGLHRVLHGMYRESDQALIKPVLLALEGTENRLEVPLAAEAALNSLRTSKKISTRL
;
A
#
# COMPACT_ATOMS: atom_id res chain seq x y z
N MET A 1 -11.57 -2.75 -26.69
CA MET A 1 -11.02 -1.53 -27.34
C MET A 1 -10.89 -0.48 -26.26
N LYS A 2 -9.67 0.02 -25.98
CA LYS A 2 -9.46 1.09 -25.00
C LYS A 2 -9.90 2.39 -25.65
N GLU A 3 -10.94 3.04 -25.10
CA GLU A 3 -11.26 4.42 -25.41
C GLU A 3 -10.04 5.26 -25.05
N THR A 4 -9.32 5.70 -26.08
CA THR A 4 -8.33 6.77 -25.93
C THR A 4 -9.13 8.04 -25.68
N GLU A 5 -9.28 8.44 -24.42
CA GLU A 5 -9.78 9.77 -24.06
C GLU A 5 -9.03 10.81 -24.89
N HIS A 6 -9.74 11.41 -25.86
CA HIS A 6 -9.20 12.42 -26.73
C HIS A 6 -9.15 13.74 -25.95
N ILE A 7 -8.09 13.90 -25.17
CA ILE A 7 -7.84 15.12 -24.42
C ILE A 7 -7.43 16.21 -25.42
N PRO A 8 -8.18 17.33 -25.53
CA PRO A 8 -7.84 18.47 -26.38
C PRO A 8 -6.39 18.95 -26.17
N ASN A 9 -5.75 19.46 -27.22
CA ASN A 9 -4.33 19.84 -27.18
C ASN A 9 -4.02 20.96 -26.14
N GLN A 10 -4.98 21.86 -25.88
CA GLN A 10 -4.88 22.87 -24.82
C GLN A 10 -4.88 22.27 -23.41
N ASP A 11 -5.64 21.20 -23.19
CA ASP A 11 -5.71 20.52 -21.90
C ASP A 11 -4.42 19.75 -21.60
N LYS A 12 -3.75 19.21 -22.62
CA LYS A 12 -2.43 18.57 -22.48
C LYS A 12 -1.34 19.56 -22.08
N ALA A 13 -1.28 20.72 -22.73
CA ALA A 13 -0.30 21.76 -22.39
C ALA A 13 -0.52 22.30 -20.96
N SER A 14 -1.79 22.49 -20.57
CA SER A 14 -2.16 22.92 -19.22
C SER A 14 -1.81 21.86 -18.17
N THR A 15 -2.05 20.58 -18.47
CA THR A 15 -1.69 19.46 -17.60
C THR A 15 -0.18 19.36 -17.39
N ALA A 16 0.60 19.46 -18.48
CA ALA A 16 2.06 19.43 -18.40
C ALA A 16 2.64 20.60 -17.59
N ALA A 17 2.04 21.79 -17.70
CA ALA A 17 2.42 22.95 -16.90
C ALA A 17 2.16 22.73 -15.40
N LEU A 18 1.02 22.14 -15.04
CA LEU A 18 0.71 21.80 -13.65
C LEU A 18 1.67 20.74 -13.09
N VAL A 19 2.00 19.71 -13.86
CA VAL A 19 3.00 18.71 -13.45
C VAL A 19 4.37 19.35 -13.27
N LYS A 20 4.79 20.25 -14.16
CA LYS A 20 6.03 21.02 -13.99
C LYS A 20 6.00 21.89 -12.72
N ALA A 21 4.86 22.48 -12.38
CA ALA A 21 4.69 23.30 -11.20
C ALA A 21 4.77 22.52 -9.88
N LEU A 22 4.52 21.20 -9.88
CA LEU A 22 4.81 20.34 -8.73
C LEU A 22 6.29 20.32 -8.35
N SER A 23 7.18 20.56 -9.31
CA SER A 23 8.63 20.66 -9.08
C SER A 23 9.10 22.10 -8.87
N SER A 24 8.19 23.06 -8.69
CA SER A 24 8.55 24.46 -8.41
C SER A 24 9.23 24.59 -7.05
N SER A 25 10.22 25.48 -6.93
CA SER A 25 10.78 25.87 -5.64
C SER A 25 9.79 26.64 -4.77
N VAL A 26 8.71 27.18 -5.36
CA VAL A 26 7.69 27.95 -4.66
C VAL A 26 6.63 27.02 -4.07
N ASP A 27 6.58 26.97 -2.74
CA ASP A 27 5.67 26.10 -1.97
C ASP A 27 4.19 26.28 -2.33
N LYS A 28 3.75 27.53 -2.53
CA LYS A 28 2.38 27.86 -2.92
C LYS A 28 2.04 27.35 -4.32
N GLU A 29 2.98 27.42 -5.26
CA GLU A 29 2.78 26.93 -6.62
C GLU A 29 2.63 25.42 -6.63
N ARG A 30 3.49 24.70 -5.89
CA ARG A 30 3.37 23.25 -5.70
C ARG A 30 2.03 22.85 -5.10
N GLY A 31 1.57 23.55 -4.06
CA GLY A 31 0.30 23.28 -3.39
C GLY A 31 -0.92 23.50 -4.31
N ASN A 32 -0.92 24.57 -5.10
CA ASN A 32 -1.98 24.88 -6.07
C ASN A 32 -1.99 23.88 -7.23
N ALA A 33 -0.80 23.47 -7.69
CA ALA A 33 -0.64 22.44 -8.71
C ALA A 33 -1.21 21.11 -8.23
N ALA A 34 -0.85 20.68 -7.01
CA ALA A 34 -1.36 19.45 -6.42
C ALA A 34 -2.88 19.48 -6.26
N GLU A 35 -3.46 20.61 -5.83
CA GLU A 35 -4.91 20.80 -5.74
C GLU A 35 -5.61 20.61 -7.08
N SER A 36 -5.07 21.26 -8.11
CA SER A 36 -5.63 21.21 -9.46
C SER A 36 -5.57 19.79 -10.02
N LEU A 37 -4.42 19.11 -9.88
CA LEU A 37 -4.22 17.75 -10.39
C LEU A 37 -5.11 16.71 -9.68
N VAL A 38 -5.39 16.87 -8.38
CA VAL A 38 -6.34 15.99 -7.67
C VAL A 38 -7.77 16.12 -8.20
N ARG A 39 -8.14 17.29 -8.74
CA ARG A 39 -9.48 17.54 -9.32
C ARG A 39 -9.60 17.10 -10.78
N MET A 40 -8.48 16.84 -11.46
CA MET A 40 -8.43 16.41 -12.86
C MET A 40 -8.56 14.89 -12.99
N SER A 41 -8.85 14.41 -14.21
CA SER A 41 -8.70 12.98 -14.52
C SER A 41 -7.23 12.55 -14.46
N ASN A 42 -6.96 11.24 -14.36
CA ASN A 42 -5.60 10.68 -14.21
C ASN A 42 -4.70 10.86 -15.45
N ALA A 43 -5.08 11.69 -16.43
CA ALA A 43 -4.30 12.00 -17.62
C ALA A 43 -2.90 12.53 -17.32
N TRP A 44 -2.75 13.29 -16.23
CA TRP A 44 -1.49 13.89 -15.79
C TRP A 44 -0.42 12.84 -15.42
N VAL A 45 -0.83 11.63 -15.05
CA VAL A 45 0.06 10.50 -14.72
C VAL A 45 1.01 10.18 -15.88
N ASN A 46 0.63 10.45 -17.13
CA ASN A 46 1.48 10.25 -18.30
C ASN A 46 2.61 11.27 -18.42
N PHE A 47 2.47 12.44 -17.81
CA PHE A 47 3.47 13.51 -17.81
C PHE A 47 4.39 13.45 -16.59
N ALA A 48 4.02 12.68 -15.57
CA ALA A 48 4.81 12.51 -14.36
C ALA A 48 6.08 11.70 -14.63
N ASP A 49 7.22 12.29 -14.27
CA ASP A 49 8.56 11.73 -14.35
C ASP A 49 9.15 11.48 -12.95
N THR A 50 10.40 11.02 -12.88
CA THR A 50 11.09 10.78 -11.61
C THR A 50 11.21 12.05 -10.77
N SER A 51 11.37 13.23 -11.38
CA SER A 51 11.46 14.50 -10.66
C SER A 51 10.14 14.87 -9.98
N THR A 52 9.02 14.63 -10.67
CA THR A 52 7.66 14.81 -10.16
C THR A 52 7.43 13.90 -8.96
N ILE A 53 7.76 12.61 -9.08
CA ILE A 53 7.61 11.63 -7.99
C ILE A 53 8.44 12.04 -6.78
N LYS A 54 9.68 12.48 -7.00
CA LYS A 54 10.56 12.96 -5.91
C LYS A 54 9.94 14.17 -5.20
N SER A 55 9.47 15.18 -5.93
CA SER A 55 8.86 16.37 -5.32
C SER A 55 7.60 16.02 -4.52
N LEU A 56 6.76 15.12 -5.03
CA LEU A 56 5.60 14.62 -4.30
C LEU A 56 6.02 13.88 -3.02
N ILE A 57 7.07 13.05 -3.06
CA ILE A 57 7.59 12.36 -1.87
C ILE A 57 8.12 13.34 -0.84
N ASP A 58 8.86 14.37 -1.26
CA ASP A 58 9.36 15.41 -0.34
C ASP A 58 8.18 16.12 0.37
N ASP A 59 7.08 16.35 -0.36
CA ASP A 59 5.87 16.98 0.16
C ASP A 59 4.98 16.07 1.03
N LEU A 60 5.25 14.75 1.12
CA LEU A 60 4.54 13.87 2.06
C LEU A 60 4.78 14.26 3.52
N THR A 61 5.90 14.92 3.81
CA THR A 61 6.25 15.39 5.16
C THR A 61 5.84 16.83 5.43
N ASN A 62 5.11 17.46 4.50
CA ASN A 62 4.66 18.84 4.67
C ASN A 62 3.80 19.00 5.93
N GLU A 63 3.94 20.10 6.66
CA GLU A 63 3.24 20.34 7.93
C GLU A 63 1.71 20.33 7.80
N ARG A 64 1.17 20.75 6.65
CA ARG A 64 -0.27 20.87 6.42
C ARG A 64 -0.87 19.52 6.03
N GLU A 65 -1.76 18.97 6.86
CA GLU A 65 -2.43 17.69 6.58
C GLU A 65 -3.20 17.71 5.24
N LEU A 66 -3.87 18.81 4.91
CA LEU A 66 -4.56 18.93 3.62
C LEU A 66 -3.62 18.77 2.43
N ARG A 67 -2.36 19.24 2.56
CA ARG A 67 -1.35 19.08 1.52
C ARG A 67 -0.88 17.64 1.44
N ARG A 68 -0.59 17.01 2.58
CA ARG A 68 -0.25 15.58 2.63
C ARG A 68 -1.35 14.73 1.99
N ASP A 69 -2.62 15.00 2.29
CA ASP A 69 -3.74 14.25 1.70
C ASP A 69 -3.79 14.33 0.18
N ARG A 70 -3.62 15.54 -0.37
CA ARG A 70 -3.56 15.74 -1.83
C ARG A 70 -2.39 14.97 -2.44
N VAL A 71 -1.21 15.08 -1.84
CA VAL A 71 0.01 14.41 -2.30
C VAL A 71 -0.15 12.90 -2.26
N ARG A 72 -0.74 12.34 -1.19
CA ARG A 72 -1.06 10.91 -1.10
C ARG A 72 -1.96 10.46 -2.24
N ARG A 73 -3.04 11.19 -2.54
CA ARG A 73 -3.94 10.88 -3.66
C ARG A 73 -3.20 10.88 -5.00
N LEU A 74 -2.30 11.85 -5.22
CA LEU A 74 -1.49 11.91 -6.43
C LEU A 74 -0.53 10.71 -6.54
N LEU A 75 0.15 10.36 -5.46
CA LEU A 75 1.04 9.19 -5.42
C LEU A 75 0.28 7.87 -5.58
N SER A 76 -0.92 7.75 -5.01
CA SER A 76 -1.82 6.61 -5.25
C SER A 76 -2.24 6.51 -6.73
N ALA A 77 -2.54 7.64 -7.37
CA ALA A 77 -2.90 7.67 -8.79
C ALA A 77 -1.72 7.29 -9.72
N LEU A 78 -0.49 7.57 -9.31
CA LEU A 78 0.72 7.11 -10.01
C LEU A 78 0.90 5.58 -9.93
N ASN A 79 0.27 4.93 -8.94
CA ASN A 79 0.24 3.48 -8.76
C ASN A 79 1.66 2.88 -8.84
N THR A 80 1.90 1.94 -9.76
CA THR A 80 3.18 1.25 -9.91
C THR A 80 4.35 2.17 -10.27
N LYS A 81 4.10 3.38 -10.81
CA LYS A 81 5.18 4.35 -11.09
C LYS A 81 5.81 4.90 -9.81
N ALA A 82 5.03 5.12 -8.75
CA ALA A 82 5.53 5.63 -7.47
C ALA A 82 6.07 4.52 -6.56
N LEU A 83 5.75 3.26 -6.87
CA LEU A 83 5.97 2.11 -6.02
C LEU A 83 7.44 1.92 -5.58
N PRO A 84 8.45 1.95 -6.48
CA PRO A 84 9.85 1.77 -6.07
C PRO A 84 10.33 2.86 -5.09
N SER A 85 9.88 4.10 -5.30
CA SER A 85 10.26 5.22 -4.45
C SER A 85 9.57 5.16 -3.09
N LEU A 86 8.28 4.80 -3.04
CA LEU A 86 7.54 4.61 -1.78
C LEU A 86 8.09 3.45 -0.95
N ILE A 87 8.46 2.32 -1.58
CA ILE A 87 9.11 1.20 -0.89
C ILE A 87 10.46 1.61 -0.30
N LYS A 88 11.23 2.44 -1.02
CA LYS A 88 12.48 3.01 -0.50
C LYS A 88 12.23 3.90 0.73
N CYS A 89 11.15 4.70 0.72
CA CYS A 89 10.80 5.60 1.80
C CYS A 89 10.43 4.89 3.11
N LEU A 90 9.90 3.66 3.06
CA LEU A 90 9.71 2.83 4.27
C LEU A 90 11.02 2.53 5.03
N LYS A 91 12.18 2.69 4.38
CA LYS A 91 13.50 2.49 4.99
C LYS A 91 14.19 3.80 5.37
N SER A 92 13.48 4.93 5.33
CA SER A 92 14.03 6.25 5.65
C SER A 92 14.14 6.45 7.16
N ASP A 93 15.19 7.12 7.64
CA ASP A 93 15.28 7.52 9.06
C ASP A 93 14.19 8.54 9.48
N ASN A 94 13.49 9.15 8.52
CA ASN A 94 12.38 10.04 8.81
C ASN A 94 11.10 9.23 9.08
N HIS A 95 10.71 9.15 10.35
CA HIS A 95 9.53 8.40 10.79
C HIS A 95 8.25 8.88 10.11
N LYS A 96 8.10 10.19 9.92
CA LYS A 96 6.92 10.75 9.26
C LYS A 96 6.84 10.30 7.80
N LEU A 97 7.98 10.24 7.11
CA LEU A 97 8.04 9.75 5.74
C LEU A 97 7.70 8.26 5.65
N LYS A 98 8.16 7.44 6.62
CA LYS A 98 7.78 6.02 6.71
C LYS A 98 6.26 5.85 6.87
N GLU A 99 5.66 6.56 7.83
CA GLU A 99 4.20 6.52 8.08
C GLU A 99 3.39 6.83 6.83
N GLU A 100 3.69 7.97 6.19
CA GLU A 100 2.95 8.42 5.02
C GLU A 100 3.16 7.48 3.83
N SER A 101 4.36 6.90 3.70
CA SER A 101 4.64 5.89 2.67
C SER A 101 3.84 4.61 2.87
N ALA A 102 3.75 4.12 4.12
CA ALA A 102 2.90 2.97 4.45
C ALA A 102 1.43 3.24 4.11
N ARG A 103 0.94 4.44 4.43
CA ARG A 103 -0.44 4.85 4.11
C ARG A 103 -0.72 4.86 2.60
N VAL A 104 0.19 5.40 1.77
CA VAL A 104 0.02 5.39 0.31
C VAL A 104 0.10 3.96 -0.23
N LEU A 105 1.06 3.15 0.21
CA LEU A 105 1.22 1.77 -0.24
C LEU A 105 -0.02 0.92 0.04
N GLY A 106 -0.73 1.15 1.15
CA GLY A 106 -2.00 0.48 1.47
C GLY A 106 -3.16 0.75 0.49
N THR A 107 -3.03 1.80 -0.32
CA THR A 107 -3.98 2.11 -1.41
C THR A 107 -3.58 1.47 -2.74
N ILE A 108 -2.31 1.07 -2.86
CA ILE A 108 -1.75 0.45 -4.06
C ILE A 108 -1.92 -1.07 -3.93
N LYS A 109 -2.94 -1.61 -4.61
CA LYS A 109 -3.28 -3.06 -4.62
C LYS A 109 -2.29 -3.88 -5.47
N ASN A 110 -1.00 -3.70 -5.24
CA ASN A 110 0.10 -4.38 -5.92
C ASN A 110 0.79 -5.35 -4.96
N ARG A 111 1.24 -6.51 -5.45
CA ARG A 111 1.91 -7.54 -4.65
C ARG A 111 3.18 -7.02 -3.97
N GLU A 112 4.00 -6.24 -4.66
CA GLU A 112 5.23 -5.66 -4.09
C GLU A 112 4.91 -4.66 -2.97
N ALA A 113 3.81 -3.90 -3.09
CA ALA A 113 3.35 -3.01 -2.03
C ALA A 113 2.94 -3.83 -0.79
N VAL A 114 2.20 -4.91 -0.97
CA VAL A 114 1.80 -5.82 0.11
C VAL A 114 3.02 -6.41 0.81
N GLU A 115 4.00 -6.91 0.07
CA GLU A 115 5.23 -7.48 0.64
C GLU A 115 6.03 -6.42 1.41
N ALA A 116 6.08 -5.17 0.92
CA ALA A 116 6.70 -4.07 1.63
C ALA A 116 5.97 -3.70 2.93
N LEU A 117 4.63 -3.67 2.92
CA LEU A 117 3.83 -3.44 4.13
C LEU A 117 4.00 -4.56 5.17
N ILE A 118 4.07 -5.83 4.73
CA ILE A 118 4.39 -6.94 5.63
C ILE A 118 5.76 -6.75 6.28
N GLY A 119 6.75 -6.23 5.55
CA GLY A 119 8.04 -5.83 6.11
C GLY A 119 7.91 -4.73 7.18
N ALA A 120 7.08 -3.71 6.91
CA ALA A 120 6.87 -2.57 7.80
C ALA A 120 6.12 -2.92 9.10
N LEU A 121 5.49 -4.10 9.20
CA LEU A 121 4.95 -4.61 10.47
C LEU A 121 6.04 -4.90 11.52
N GLU A 122 7.30 -4.97 11.12
CA GLU A 122 8.44 -5.10 12.05
C GLU A 122 9.16 -3.78 12.31
N ASP A 123 8.65 -2.65 11.84
CA ASP A 123 9.29 -1.36 12.10
C ASP A 123 9.30 -1.05 13.59
N ASP A 124 10.37 -0.42 14.08
CA ASP A 124 10.50 -0.05 15.50
C ASP A 124 9.41 0.95 15.92
N ILE A 125 8.93 1.77 14.98
CA ILE A 125 7.92 2.80 15.24
C ILE A 125 6.52 2.20 15.19
N PHE A 126 5.78 2.35 16.29
CA PHE A 126 4.43 1.83 16.43
C PHE A 126 3.48 2.33 15.33
N ASP A 127 3.51 3.63 15.02
CA ASP A 127 2.62 4.22 14.02
C ASP A 127 2.87 3.66 12.61
N VAL A 128 4.12 3.32 12.28
CA VAL A 128 4.47 2.66 11.02
C VAL A 128 3.88 1.25 10.97
N ARG A 129 4.01 0.47 12.06
CA ARG A 129 3.41 -0.87 12.16
C ARG A 129 1.89 -0.81 12.05
N TRP A 130 1.26 0.15 12.74
CA TRP A 130 -0.19 0.36 12.70
C TRP A 130 -0.67 0.66 11.27
N LEU A 131 -0.04 1.63 10.61
CA LEU A 131 -0.40 2.01 9.24
C LEU A 131 -0.12 0.90 8.23
N ALA A 132 0.92 0.09 8.46
CA ALA A 132 1.17 -1.08 7.64
C ALA A 132 0.04 -2.12 7.76
N GLY A 133 -0.44 -2.37 8.99
CA GLY A 133 -1.58 -3.24 9.24
C GLY A 133 -2.86 -2.73 8.58
N GLU A 134 -3.20 -1.46 8.77
CA GLU A 134 -4.35 -0.80 8.12
C GLU A 134 -4.26 -0.88 6.60
N GLY A 135 -3.05 -0.68 6.04
CA GLY A 135 -2.81 -0.81 4.62
C GLY A 135 -3.10 -2.23 4.11
N LEU A 136 -2.66 -3.26 4.83
CA LEU A 136 -2.93 -4.66 4.48
C LEU A 136 -4.44 -4.98 4.55
N ILE A 137 -5.15 -4.48 5.57
CA ILE A 137 -6.61 -4.62 5.69
C ILE A 137 -7.32 -3.95 4.49
N SER A 138 -6.89 -2.75 4.11
CA SER A 138 -7.41 -1.99 2.97
C SER A 138 -7.20 -2.71 1.63
N VAL A 139 -6.06 -3.40 1.46
CA VAL A 139 -5.82 -4.22 0.26
C VAL A 139 -6.84 -5.36 0.14
N GLY A 140 -7.30 -5.92 1.27
CA GLY A 140 -8.30 -6.98 1.31
C GLY A 140 -7.75 -8.33 0.88
N ASP A 141 -8.58 -9.17 0.26
CA ASP A 141 -8.28 -10.60 -0.02
C ASP A 141 -6.99 -10.84 -0.82
N ALA A 142 -6.58 -9.85 -1.62
CA ALA A 142 -5.32 -9.88 -2.35
C ALA A 142 -4.08 -9.94 -1.42
N ALA A 143 -4.21 -9.54 -0.17
CA ALA A 143 -3.16 -9.62 0.84
C ALA A 143 -3.08 -11.00 1.53
N LEU A 144 -4.13 -11.83 1.48
CA LEU A 144 -4.20 -13.08 2.25
C LEU A 144 -3.06 -14.06 1.91
N GLU A 145 -2.77 -14.24 0.63
CA GLU A 145 -1.70 -15.15 0.19
C GLU A 145 -0.31 -14.68 0.66
N PRO A 146 0.11 -13.41 0.45
CA PRO A 146 1.32 -12.87 1.04
C PRO A 146 1.36 -12.94 2.58
N VAL A 147 0.24 -12.64 3.25
CA VAL A 147 0.13 -12.68 4.72
C VAL A 147 0.38 -14.09 5.26
N PHE A 148 -0.29 -15.10 4.72
CA PHE A 148 -0.05 -16.49 5.16
C PHE A 148 1.36 -16.95 4.80
N SER A 149 1.89 -16.56 3.63
CA SER A 149 3.29 -16.88 3.28
C SER A 149 4.29 -16.27 4.27
N ALA A 150 4.02 -15.06 4.79
CA ALA A 150 4.85 -14.43 5.80
C ALA A 150 4.78 -15.17 7.14
N LEU A 151 3.58 -15.62 7.55
CA LEU A 151 3.40 -16.43 8.76
C LEU A 151 4.11 -17.79 8.67
N THR A 152 4.23 -18.40 7.48
CA THR A 152 5.03 -19.62 7.30
C THR A 152 6.53 -19.36 7.38
N LYS A 153 7.02 -18.26 6.76
CA LYS A 153 8.46 -17.99 6.60
C LYS A 153 9.11 -17.30 7.79
N ARG A 154 8.32 -16.57 8.58
CA ARG A 154 8.79 -15.66 9.64
C ARG A 154 8.01 -15.89 10.93
N SER A 155 7.55 -17.12 11.16
CA SER A 155 6.77 -17.49 12.35
C SER A 155 7.51 -17.20 13.66
N ASP A 156 8.84 -17.12 13.66
CA ASP A 156 9.64 -16.80 14.85
C ASP A 156 9.51 -15.33 15.29
N SER A 157 9.21 -14.41 14.36
CA SER A 157 9.09 -12.98 14.65
C SER A 157 7.80 -12.68 15.41
N THR A 158 7.94 -12.22 16.66
CA THR A 158 6.80 -11.81 17.48
C THR A 158 6.05 -10.63 16.87
N LEU A 159 6.76 -9.64 16.30
CA LEU A 159 6.15 -8.48 15.66
C LEU A 159 5.32 -8.87 14.44
N ILE A 160 5.79 -9.84 13.64
CA ILE A 160 5.01 -10.38 12.53
C ILE A 160 3.77 -11.10 13.02
N ARG A 161 3.88 -11.98 14.03
CA ARG A 161 2.71 -12.68 14.58
C ARG A 161 1.68 -11.69 15.12
N GLU A 162 2.09 -10.70 15.91
CA GLU A 162 1.19 -9.69 16.48
C GLU A 162 0.57 -8.78 15.41
N GLY A 163 1.38 -8.30 14.46
CA GLY A 163 0.91 -7.44 13.38
C GLY A 163 -0.08 -8.16 12.48
N LEU A 164 0.25 -9.40 12.08
CA LEU A 164 -0.62 -10.20 11.22
C LEU A 164 -1.83 -10.77 11.96
N HIS A 165 -1.78 -10.98 13.27
CA HIS A 165 -2.97 -11.26 14.08
C HIS A 165 -4.00 -10.12 13.98
N ARG A 166 -3.56 -8.87 14.15
CA ARG A 166 -4.44 -7.70 13.99
C ARG A 166 -5.00 -7.57 12.56
N VAL A 167 -4.15 -7.79 11.56
CA VAL A 167 -4.57 -7.76 10.14
C VAL A 167 -5.63 -8.82 9.88
N LEU A 168 -5.38 -10.07 10.27
CA LEU A 168 -6.32 -11.17 10.07
C LEU A 168 -7.63 -10.97 10.84
N HIS A 169 -7.57 -10.41 12.05
CA HIS A 169 -8.76 -10.03 12.81
C HIS A 169 -9.54 -8.91 12.11
N GLY A 170 -8.87 -7.88 11.58
CA GLY A 170 -9.52 -6.79 10.83
C GLY A 170 -10.09 -7.23 9.48
N MET A 171 -9.50 -8.27 8.88
CA MET A 171 -9.99 -8.90 7.64
C MET A 171 -11.05 -9.97 7.89
N TYR A 172 -11.30 -10.36 9.14
CA TYR A 172 -12.21 -11.44 9.47
C TYR A 172 -13.65 -11.10 9.06
N ARG A 173 -14.18 -11.92 8.15
CA ARG A 173 -15.57 -11.88 7.67
C ARG A 173 -16.13 -13.29 7.73
N GLU A 174 -17.44 -13.42 7.92
CA GLU A 174 -18.11 -14.74 7.95
C GLU A 174 -17.83 -15.57 6.69
N SER A 175 -17.69 -14.92 5.52
CA SER A 175 -17.33 -15.57 4.25
C SER A 175 -15.96 -16.25 4.26
N ASP A 176 -15.01 -15.74 5.04
CA ASP A 176 -13.60 -16.14 5.03
C ASP A 176 -13.19 -16.90 6.30
N GLN A 177 -14.17 -17.23 7.15
CA GLN A 177 -13.97 -17.89 8.43
C GLN A 177 -13.19 -19.20 8.29
N ALA A 178 -13.52 -20.03 7.30
CA ALA A 178 -12.87 -21.32 7.10
C ALA A 178 -11.36 -21.20 6.82
N LEU A 179 -10.94 -20.05 6.28
CA LEU A 179 -9.55 -19.76 5.93
C LEU A 179 -8.81 -19.04 7.05
N ILE A 180 -9.43 -18.00 7.64
CA ILE A 180 -8.78 -17.10 8.60
C ILE A 180 -8.84 -17.65 10.03
N LYS A 181 -9.96 -18.26 10.44
CA LYS A 181 -10.18 -18.69 11.84
C LYS A 181 -9.12 -19.67 12.34
N PRO A 182 -8.72 -20.72 11.60
CA PRO A 182 -7.70 -21.64 12.09
C PRO A 182 -6.35 -20.95 12.35
N VAL A 183 -6.01 -19.95 11.52
CA VAL A 183 -4.76 -19.18 11.66
C VAL A 183 -4.84 -18.23 12.87
N LEU A 184 -5.99 -17.58 13.10
CA LEU A 184 -6.20 -16.75 14.29
C LEU A 184 -6.08 -17.59 15.58
N LEU A 185 -6.72 -18.77 15.62
CA LEU A 185 -6.60 -19.67 16.77
C LEU A 185 -5.16 -20.09 17.03
N ALA A 186 -4.38 -20.39 15.98
CA ALA A 186 -2.97 -20.72 16.12
C ALA A 186 -2.12 -19.52 16.61
N LEU A 187 -2.48 -18.28 16.23
CA LEU A 187 -1.82 -17.07 16.71
C LEU A 187 -2.11 -16.80 18.19
N GLU A 188 -3.30 -17.16 18.65
CA GLU A 188 -3.78 -17.04 20.04
C GLU A 188 -3.34 -18.21 20.93
N GLY A 189 -2.86 -19.29 20.32
CA GLY A 189 -2.38 -20.50 20.99
C GLY A 189 -1.09 -20.28 21.79
N THR A 190 -0.88 -21.15 22.79
CA THR A 190 0.31 -21.14 23.65
C THR A 190 1.57 -21.56 22.90
N GLU A 191 1.44 -22.43 21.90
CA GLU A 191 2.54 -22.93 21.05
C GLU A 191 2.57 -22.22 19.68
N ASN A 192 2.22 -20.93 19.63
CA ASN A 192 2.05 -20.19 18.38
C ASN A 192 3.25 -20.27 17.42
N ARG A 193 4.50 -20.39 17.91
CA ARG A 193 5.67 -20.55 17.03
C ARG A 193 5.62 -21.83 16.17
N LEU A 194 4.98 -22.88 16.67
CA LEU A 194 4.83 -24.17 16.00
C LEU A 194 3.50 -24.26 15.24
N GLU A 195 2.40 -23.80 15.85
CA GLU A 195 1.05 -23.93 15.30
C GLU A 195 0.80 -22.99 14.10
N VAL A 196 1.28 -21.74 14.19
CA VAL A 196 1.07 -20.70 13.17
C VAL A 196 1.54 -21.11 11.77
N PRO A 197 2.78 -21.59 11.56
CA PRO A 197 3.23 -21.95 10.22
C PRO A 197 2.43 -23.13 9.64
N LEU A 198 1.98 -24.08 10.47
CA LEU A 198 1.15 -25.21 10.02
C LEU A 198 -0.24 -24.73 9.58
N ALA A 199 -0.89 -23.89 10.38
CA ALA A 199 -2.20 -23.33 10.06
C ALA A 199 -2.14 -22.43 8.81
N ALA A 200 -1.09 -21.60 8.70
CA ALA A 200 -0.86 -20.73 7.55
C ALA A 200 -0.63 -21.54 6.26
N GLU A 201 0.13 -22.64 6.31
CA GLU A 201 0.36 -23.49 5.14
C GLU A 201 -0.93 -24.21 4.70
N ALA A 202 -1.75 -24.68 5.66
CA ALA A 202 -3.06 -25.22 5.35
C ALA A 202 -3.95 -24.19 4.63
N ALA A 203 -3.98 -22.95 5.14
CA ALA A 203 -4.72 -21.85 4.51
C ALA A 203 -4.22 -21.54 3.09
N LEU A 204 -2.90 -21.51 2.86
CA LEU A 204 -2.32 -21.34 1.53
C LEU A 204 -2.75 -22.42 0.55
N ASN A 205 -2.77 -23.68 0.99
CA ASN A 205 -3.17 -24.80 0.16
C ASN A 205 -4.66 -24.73 -0.21
N SER A 206 -5.52 -24.30 0.70
CA SER A 206 -6.93 -24.02 0.43
C SER A 206 -7.11 -22.90 -0.60
N LEU A 207 -6.39 -21.78 -0.47
CA LEU A 207 -6.41 -20.68 -1.45
C LEU A 207 -5.98 -21.11 -2.85
N ARG A 208 -4.88 -21.87 -2.95
CA ARG A 208 -4.37 -22.39 -4.21
C ARG A 208 -5.37 -23.35 -4.88
N THR A 209 -6.05 -24.16 -4.09
CA THR A 209 -7.03 -25.14 -4.58
C THR A 209 -8.27 -24.43 -5.13
N SER A 210 -8.80 -23.44 -4.40
CA SER A 210 -9.93 -22.61 -4.85
C SER A 210 -9.64 -21.88 -6.16
N LYS A 211 -8.46 -21.23 -6.27
CA LYS A 211 -8.04 -20.54 -7.51
C LYS A 211 -7.96 -21.49 -8.71
N LYS A 212 -7.43 -22.70 -8.54
CA LYS A 212 -7.33 -23.71 -9.62
C LYS A 212 -8.70 -24.16 -10.13
N ILE A 213 -9.69 -24.28 -9.24
CA ILE A 213 -11.06 -24.66 -9.61
C ILE A 213 -11.73 -23.53 -10.41
N SER A 214 -11.58 -22.27 -9.96
CA SER A 214 -12.15 -21.11 -10.63
C SER A 214 -11.58 -20.83 -12.04
N THR A 215 -10.35 -21.28 -12.33
CA THR A 215 -9.74 -21.12 -13.66
C THR A 215 -10.05 -22.23 -14.67
N ARG A 216 -10.77 -23.29 -14.24
CA ARG A 216 -11.11 -24.46 -15.06
C ARG A 216 -12.58 -24.50 -15.49
N LEU A 217 -13.41 -23.58 -15.02
CA LEU A 217 -14.81 -23.36 -15.41
C LEU A 217 -14.88 -22.18 -16.39
#